data_AF-A0A8H5Q956-F1
#
_entry.id   AF-A0A8H5Q956-F1
#
_cell.length_a   1.000
_cell.length_b   1.000
_cell.length_c   1.000
_cell.angle_alpha   90.00
_cell.angle_beta   90.00
_cell.angle_gamma   90.00
#
_symmetry.space_group_name_H-M   'P 1'
#
loop_
_entity.id
_entity.type
_entity.pdbx_description
1 polymer ?
#
loop_
_entity_poly.entity_id
_entity_poly.type
_entity_poly.pdbx_seq_one_letter_code
_entity_poly.pdbx_strand_id
1 'polypeptide(L)'
;MVNSGVDTSSFTFVLEAGQHSDYCADLFQRVIQTEISKSKAWKICLETGLLTSLLPTALDRNTIRFAKDQRFEKLIDELANETSHFRCDFNTGVPLDVDALVEDAKAQHGENIMDKWVNKSNLDSILLPYDLYHGTMVAPNFEFQTRQEYIESTKRERSQGTCIDRTG
;
A
#
# COMPACT_ATOMS: atom_id res chain seq x y z
N MET A 1 -21.05 -6.07 -35.11
CA MET A 1 -20.65 -6.48 -33.74
C MET A 1 -19.15 -6.22 -33.64
N VAL A 2 -18.75 -5.19 -32.91
CA VAL A 2 -17.34 -4.89 -32.65
C VAL A 2 -16.88 -5.90 -31.61
N ASN A 3 -16.10 -6.90 -32.05
CA ASN A 3 -15.35 -7.75 -31.14
C ASN A 3 -14.24 -6.85 -30.55
N SER A 4 -14.48 -6.29 -29.36
CA SER A 4 -13.38 -5.81 -28.53
C SER A 4 -12.54 -7.03 -28.20
N GLY A 5 -11.41 -7.18 -28.90
CA GLY A 5 -10.47 -8.30 -28.78
C GLY A 5 -9.74 -8.34 -27.44
N VAL A 6 -10.49 -8.38 -26.35
CA VAL A 6 -9.97 -8.70 -25.03
C VAL A 6 -10.02 -10.21 -24.92
N ASP A 7 -8.85 -10.84 -25.02
CA ASP A 7 -8.68 -12.26 -24.76
C ASP A 7 -9.20 -12.57 -23.36
N THR A 8 -10.25 -13.39 -23.28
CA THR A 8 -10.96 -13.73 -22.03
C THR A 8 -10.14 -14.64 -21.10
N SER A 9 -8.91 -14.99 -21.47
CA SER A 9 -8.10 -15.98 -20.77
C SER A 9 -7.17 -15.43 -19.68
N SER A 10 -7.01 -14.11 -19.54
CA SER A 10 -6.24 -13.55 -18.42
C SER A 10 -6.61 -12.10 -18.10
N PHE A 11 -7.11 -11.86 -16.88
CA PHE A 11 -7.21 -10.52 -16.33
C PHE A 11 -5.90 -10.17 -15.61
N THR A 12 -5.41 -8.96 -15.83
CA THR A 12 -4.29 -8.38 -15.08
C THR A 12 -4.83 -7.24 -14.23
N PHE A 13 -4.55 -7.25 -12.94
CA PHE A 13 -4.89 -6.18 -12.01
C PHE A 13 -3.67 -5.28 -11.83
N VAL A 14 -3.79 -4.00 -12.16
CA VAL A 14 -2.69 -3.04 -12.01
C VAL A 14 -2.93 -2.19 -10.77
N LEU A 15 -1.95 -2.16 -9.88
CA LEU A 15 -1.84 -1.20 -8.79
C LEU A 15 -1.19 0.05 -9.37
N GLU A 16 -2.02 1.04 -9.67
CA GLU A 16 -1.60 2.31 -10.27
C GLU A 16 -1.31 3.35 -9.18
N ALA A 17 -0.07 3.84 -9.16
CA ALA A 17 0.35 4.96 -8.33
C ALA A 17 0.35 6.29 -9.10
N GLY A 18 0.44 6.25 -10.44
CA GLY A 18 0.43 7.44 -11.28
C GLY A 18 1.52 8.44 -10.87
N GLN A 19 1.13 9.69 -10.59
CA GLN A 19 2.06 10.74 -10.15
C GLN A 19 2.72 10.47 -8.78
N HIS A 20 2.27 9.46 -8.04
CA HIS A 20 2.80 9.07 -6.72
C HIS A 20 3.67 7.82 -6.77
N SER A 21 4.17 7.42 -7.95
CA SER A 21 5.01 6.22 -8.12
C SER A 21 6.18 6.15 -7.13
N ASP A 22 6.87 7.27 -6.91
CA ASP A 22 8.03 7.33 -6.02
C ASP A 22 7.63 7.13 -4.56
N TYR A 23 6.49 7.70 -4.15
CA TYR A 23 5.93 7.50 -2.82
C TYR A 23 5.53 6.05 -2.59
N CYS A 24 4.82 5.45 -3.54
CA CYS A 24 4.40 4.05 -3.46
C CYS A 24 5.60 3.10 -3.45
N ALA A 25 6.65 3.39 -4.23
CA ALA A 25 7.89 2.63 -4.22
C ALA A 25 8.63 2.71 -2.87
N ASP A 26 8.74 3.92 -2.29
CA ASP A 26 9.36 4.10 -0.97
C ASP A 26 8.55 3.38 0.13
N LEU A 27 7.21 3.46 0.07
CA LEU A 27 6.32 2.72 0.97
C LEU A 27 6.54 1.20 0.86
N PHE A 28 6.56 0.66 -0.36
CA PHE A 28 6.77 -0.77 -0.58
C PHE A 28 8.13 -1.23 -0.05
N GLN A 29 9.20 -0.48 -0.33
CA GLN A 29 10.54 -0.81 0.13
C GLN A 29 10.68 -0.72 1.67
N ARG A 30 10.26 0.40 2.25
CA ARG A 30 10.48 0.70 3.68
C ARG A 30 9.55 -0.06 4.60
N VAL A 31 8.36 -0.42 4.13
CA VAL A 31 7.34 -1.08 4.94
C VAL A 31 7.21 -2.54 4.53
N ILE A 32 6.76 -2.81 3.30
CA ILE A 32 6.38 -4.16 2.89
C ILE A 32 7.61 -5.07 2.84
N GLN A 33 8.64 -4.71 2.07
CA GLN A 33 9.86 -5.52 1.93
C GLN A 33 10.58 -5.66 3.27
N THR A 34 10.70 -4.56 4.02
CA THR A 34 11.37 -4.56 5.32
C THR A 34 10.65 -5.47 6.34
N GLU A 35 9.32 -5.40 6.45
CA GLU A 35 8.56 -6.22 7.40
C GLU A 35 8.55 -7.70 7.00
N ILE A 36 8.51 -8.03 5.70
CA ILE A 36 8.65 -9.41 5.22
C ILE A 36 10.03 -9.96 5.57
N SER A 37 11.12 -9.24 5.24
CA SER A 37 12.47 -9.70 5.56
C SER A 37 12.70 -9.84 7.07
N LYS A 38 12.19 -8.91 7.89
CA LYS A 38 12.24 -9.03 9.35
C LYS A 38 11.44 -10.24 9.86
N SER A 39 10.29 -10.53 9.28
CA SER A 39 9.49 -11.71 9.63
C SER A 39 10.26 -13.01 9.34
N LYS A 40 10.84 -13.12 8.14
CA LYS A 40 11.69 -14.26 7.75
C LYS A 40 12.88 -14.42 8.71
N ALA A 41 13.59 -13.32 9.02
CA ALA A 41 14.72 -13.34 9.94
C ALA A 41 14.31 -13.69 11.38
N TRP A 42 13.19 -13.16 11.88
CA TRP A 42 12.65 -13.47 13.20
C TRP A 42 12.37 -14.96 13.37
N LYS A 43 11.76 -15.58 12.35
CA LYS A 43 11.48 -17.01 12.34
C LYS A 43 12.77 -17.83 12.46
N ILE A 44 13.81 -17.49 11.69
CA ILE A 44 15.13 -18.15 11.79
C ILE A 44 15.73 -17.98 13.18
N CYS A 45 15.68 -16.77 13.75
CA CYS A 45 16.21 -16.49 15.08
C CYS A 45 15.47 -17.28 16.17
N LEU A 46 14.16 -17.48 16.02
CA LEU A 46 13.35 -18.29 16.92
C LEU A 46 13.74 -19.78 16.82
N GLU A 47 13.81 -20.32 15.60
CA GLU A 47 14.12 -21.74 15.35
C GLU A 47 15.54 -22.12 15.78
N THR A 48 16.49 -21.18 15.70
CA THR A 48 17.89 -21.37 16.10
C THR A 48 18.14 -21.09 17.59
N GLY A 49 17.13 -20.67 18.34
CA GLY A 49 17.24 -20.37 19.78
C GLY A 49 17.97 -19.06 20.10
N LEU A 50 18.23 -18.20 19.12
CA LEU A 50 18.89 -16.91 19.31
C LEU A 50 18.07 -15.93 20.18
N LEU A 51 16.75 -16.14 20.24
CA LEU A 51 15.83 -15.29 20.99
C LEU A 51 15.50 -15.82 22.40
N THR A 52 16.19 -16.87 22.86
CA THR A 52 15.93 -17.52 24.17
C THR A 52 16.18 -16.60 25.37
N SER A 53 17.00 -15.56 25.20
CA SER A 53 17.25 -14.56 26.25
C SER A 53 16.16 -13.49 26.37
N LEU A 54 15.18 -13.46 25.45
CA LEU A 54 14.10 -12.47 25.49
C LEU A 54 13.08 -12.83 26.58
N LEU A 55 12.49 -11.78 27.17
CA LEU A 55 11.37 -11.94 28.09
C LEU A 55 10.17 -12.60 27.36
N PRO A 56 9.45 -13.56 27.96
CA PRO A 56 8.35 -14.26 27.30
C PRO A 56 7.28 -13.34 26.69
N THR A 57 6.95 -12.24 27.38
CA THR A 57 5.97 -11.26 26.88
C THR A 57 6.46 -10.53 25.63
N ALA A 58 7.76 -10.24 25.53
CA ALA A 58 8.36 -9.65 24.35
C ALA A 58 8.39 -10.67 23.20
N LEU A 59 8.70 -11.94 23.50
CA LEU A 59 8.68 -13.02 22.51
C LEU A 59 7.27 -13.21 21.91
N ASP A 60 6.24 -13.29 22.74
CA ASP A 60 4.85 -13.48 22.30
C ASP A 60 4.36 -12.31 21.44
N ARG A 61 4.55 -11.07 21.92
CA ARG A 61 4.14 -9.85 21.19
C ARG A 61 4.72 -9.81 19.78
N ASN A 62 5.99 -10.18 19.64
CA ASN A 62 6.70 -10.07 18.37
C ASN A 62 6.47 -11.28 17.48
N THR A 63 6.25 -12.46 18.05
CA THR A 63 5.78 -13.62 17.29
C THR A 63 4.45 -13.31 16.60
N ILE A 64 3.52 -12.63 17.29
CA ILE A 64 2.27 -12.17 16.67
C ILE A 64 2.53 -11.13 15.58
N ARG A 65 3.38 -10.12 15.83
CA ARG A 65 3.70 -9.07 14.84
C ARG A 65 4.32 -9.64 13.56
N PHE A 66 5.23 -10.59 13.72
CA PHE A 66 5.99 -11.20 12.62
C PHE A 66 5.32 -12.44 12.05
N ALA A 67 4.14 -12.84 12.55
CA ALA A 67 3.30 -13.83 11.89
C ALA A 67 2.63 -13.22 10.65
N LYS A 68 3.35 -13.19 9.53
CA LYS A 68 2.82 -12.78 8.23
C LYS A 68 2.16 -13.99 7.54
N ASP A 69 1.11 -13.73 6.78
CA ASP A 69 0.43 -14.78 6.01
C ASP A 69 1.34 -15.21 4.85
N GLN A 70 1.62 -16.51 4.75
CA GLN A 70 2.46 -17.06 3.67
C GLN A 70 1.92 -16.75 2.27
N ARG A 71 0.59 -16.64 2.12
CA ARG A 71 -0.05 -16.25 0.86
C ARG A 71 0.26 -14.80 0.51
N PHE A 72 0.35 -13.94 1.52
CA PHE A 72 0.73 -12.54 1.33
C PHE A 72 2.20 -12.43 0.94
N GLU A 73 3.12 -13.10 1.64
CA GLU A 73 4.54 -13.12 1.27
C GLU A 73 4.75 -13.62 -0.16
N LYS A 74 4.11 -14.75 -0.50
CA LYS A 74 4.16 -15.32 -1.85
C LYS A 74 3.63 -14.35 -2.89
N LEU A 75 2.52 -13.65 -2.62
CA LEU A 75 1.98 -12.65 -3.53
C LEU A 75 2.99 -11.52 -3.77
N ILE A 76 3.65 -11.02 -2.73
CA ILE A 76 4.66 -9.95 -2.89
C ILE A 76 5.87 -10.44 -3.68
N ASP A 77 6.33 -11.67 -3.44
CA ASP A 77 7.40 -12.28 -4.21
C ASP A 77 7.00 -12.44 -5.70
N GLU A 78 5.77 -12.89 -5.99
CA GLU A 78 5.25 -13.00 -7.36
C GLU A 78 5.02 -11.63 -8.03
N LEU A 79 4.64 -10.62 -7.25
CA LEU A 79 4.45 -9.24 -7.71
C LEU A 79 5.80 -8.63 -8.10
N ALA A 80 6.83 -8.80 -7.28
CA ALA A 80 8.18 -8.30 -7.53
C ALA A 80 8.87 -9.01 -8.70
N ASN A 81 8.59 -10.30 -8.90
CA ASN A 81 9.11 -11.08 -10.02
C ASN A 81 8.26 -10.98 -11.29
N GLU A 82 7.21 -10.15 -11.29
CA GLU A 82 6.37 -9.99 -12.47
C GLU A 82 5.74 -11.32 -12.95
N THR A 83 5.45 -12.24 -12.03
CA THR A 83 4.80 -13.53 -12.30
C THR A 83 3.36 -13.60 -11.82
N SER A 84 2.89 -12.57 -11.10
CA SER A 84 1.51 -12.48 -10.63
C SER A 84 0.54 -11.98 -11.73
N HIS A 85 -0.75 -12.25 -11.52
CA HIS A 85 -1.85 -11.54 -12.19
C HIS A 85 -1.97 -10.08 -11.70
N PHE A 86 -1.31 -9.72 -10.60
CA PHE A 86 -1.14 -8.35 -10.16
C PHE A 86 0.13 -7.73 -10.76
N ARG A 87 0.08 -6.43 -11.06
CA ARG A 87 1.21 -5.61 -11.52
C ARG A 87 1.22 -4.31 -10.75
N CYS A 88 2.39 -3.69 -10.65
CA CYS A 88 2.53 -2.31 -10.18
C CYS A 88 3.09 -1.46 -11.31
N ASP A 89 2.67 -0.20 -11.40
CA ASP A 89 3.33 0.82 -12.23
C ASP A 89 4.51 1.51 -11.50
N PHE A 90 4.81 1.07 -10.28
CA PHE A 90 5.91 1.52 -9.44
C PHE A 90 6.79 0.33 -9.01
N ASN A 91 8.04 0.63 -8.61
CA ASN A 91 8.99 -0.37 -8.16
C ASN A 91 8.57 -0.96 -6.80
N THR A 92 8.45 -2.28 -6.69
CA THR A 92 8.08 -2.99 -5.45
C THR A 92 9.21 -3.13 -4.45
N GLY A 93 10.38 -2.58 -4.76
CA GLY A 93 11.59 -2.69 -3.96
C GLY A 93 12.24 -4.06 -4.02
N VAL A 94 13.33 -4.19 -3.27
CA VAL A 94 14.12 -5.41 -3.12
C VAL A 94 14.03 -5.89 -1.68
N PRO A 95 13.86 -7.21 -1.44
CA PRO A 95 13.94 -7.78 -0.09
C PRO A 95 15.28 -7.41 0.58
N LEU A 96 15.24 -7.13 1.88
CA LEU A 96 16.48 -7.02 2.66
C LEU A 96 17.13 -8.39 2.82
N ASP A 97 18.46 -8.40 2.92
CA ASP A 97 19.25 -9.59 3.20
C ASP A 97 18.87 -10.18 4.57
N VAL A 98 18.20 -11.33 4.52
CA VAL A 98 17.70 -12.04 5.71
C VAL A 98 18.86 -12.56 6.55
N ASP A 99 19.95 -13.01 5.93
CA ASP A 99 21.10 -13.54 6.66
C ASP A 99 21.82 -12.42 7.39
N ALA A 100 21.99 -11.26 6.74
CA ALA A 100 22.53 -10.08 7.39
C ALA A 100 21.68 -9.61 8.57
N LEU A 101 20.35 -9.72 8.48
CA LEU A 101 19.45 -9.47 9.61
C LEU A 101 19.69 -10.50 10.74
N VAL A 102 19.78 -11.79 10.43
CA VAL A 102 20.05 -12.82 11.44
C VAL A 102 21.42 -12.60 12.12
N GLU A 103 22.46 -12.22 11.37
CA GLU A 103 23.76 -11.88 11.95
C GLU A 103 23.69 -10.63 12.84
N ASP A 104 22.93 -9.62 12.43
CA ASP A 104 22.68 -8.43 13.25
C ASP A 104 21.98 -8.78 14.57
N ALA A 105 21.01 -9.71 14.53
CA ALA A 105 20.35 -10.24 15.72
C ALA A 105 21.32 -10.95 16.66
N LYS A 106 22.30 -11.71 16.14
CA LYS A 106 23.33 -12.38 16.96
C LYS A 106 24.24 -11.38 17.66
N ALA A 107 24.60 -10.30 16.98
CA ALA A 107 25.48 -9.26 17.52
C ALA A 107 24.81 -8.44 18.65
N GLN A 108 23.48 -8.50 18.77
CA GLN A 108 22.71 -7.75 19.75
C GLN A 108 22.11 -8.69 20.82
N HIS A 109 22.52 -8.51 22.07
CA HIS A 109 22.01 -9.32 23.17
C HIS A 109 20.77 -8.69 23.83
N GLY A 110 19.78 -9.53 24.16
CA GLY A 110 18.65 -9.16 25.01
C GLY A 110 17.72 -8.09 24.40
N GLU A 111 17.26 -7.13 25.20
CA GLU A 111 16.26 -6.13 24.79
C GLU A 111 16.74 -5.18 23.68
N ASN A 112 18.05 -5.07 23.43
CA ASN A 112 18.60 -4.16 22.42
C ASN A 112 18.18 -4.55 20.99
N ILE A 113 17.99 -5.84 20.72
CA ILE A 113 17.46 -6.32 19.44
C ILE A 113 16.04 -5.75 19.19
N MET A 114 15.26 -5.56 20.26
CA MET A 114 13.89 -5.08 20.20
C MET A 114 13.84 -3.61 19.82
N ASP A 115 14.73 -2.79 20.39
CA ASP A 115 14.79 -1.36 20.08
C ASP A 115 15.13 -1.12 18.61
N LYS A 116 16.01 -1.94 18.03
CA LYS A 116 16.39 -1.81 16.63
C LYS A 116 15.36 -2.36 15.66
N TRP A 117 14.73 -3.49 15.99
CA TRP A 117 13.82 -4.18 15.06
C TRP A 117 12.37 -3.70 15.17
N VAL A 118 11.94 -3.31 16.38
CA VAL A 118 10.55 -2.95 16.72
C VAL A 118 10.34 -1.45 16.90
N ASN A 119 11.26 -0.76 17.59
CA ASN A 119 11.10 0.66 17.90
C ASN A 119 11.58 1.61 16.81
N LYS A 120 12.38 1.15 15.84
CA LYS A 120 12.47 1.83 14.54
C LYS A 120 11.24 1.49 13.71
N SER A 121 10.10 2.06 14.10
CA SER A 121 9.02 2.43 13.21
C SER A 121 9.62 3.29 12.09
N ASN A 122 10.16 2.65 11.06
CA ASN A 122 10.35 3.30 9.76
C ASN A 122 8.99 3.80 9.19
N LEU A 123 7.88 3.49 9.87
CA LEU A 123 6.55 4.05 9.69
C LEU A 123 6.41 5.52 10.14
N ASP A 124 7.29 6.05 11.00
CA ASP A 124 7.09 7.39 11.60
C ASP A 124 7.32 8.56 10.64
N SER A 125 7.60 8.32 9.36
CA SER A 125 7.88 9.42 8.43
C SER A 125 7.48 9.21 6.97
N ILE A 126 6.65 8.21 6.65
CA ILE A 126 6.07 8.14 5.30
C ILE A 126 4.83 9.05 5.28
N LEU A 127 5.11 10.36 5.32
CA LEU A 127 4.09 11.40 5.25
C LEU A 127 3.34 11.24 3.93
N LEU A 128 2.02 11.13 4.01
CA LEU A 128 1.15 11.17 2.84
C LEU A 128 1.48 12.44 2.03
N PRO A 129 1.63 12.34 0.70
CA PRO A 129 1.71 13.49 -0.18
C PRO A 129 0.58 14.49 0.15
N TYR A 130 0.92 15.77 0.17
CA TYR A 130 0.04 16.83 0.66
C TYR A 130 -1.33 16.85 -0.05
N ASP A 131 -1.34 16.56 -1.35
CA ASP A 131 -2.53 16.46 -2.19
C ASP A 131 -3.39 15.23 -1.86
N LEU A 132 -2.78 14.07 -1.57
CA LEU A 132 -3.51 12.88 -1.09
C LEU A 132 -4.10 13.10 0.31
N TYR A 133 -3.37 13.80 1.20
CA TYR A 133 -3.87 14.19 2.51
C TYR A 133 -5.10 15.10 2.36
N HIS A 134 -5.03 16.12 1.50
CA HIS A 134 -6.14 17.04 1.27
C HIS A 134 -7.35 16.38 0.61
N GLY A 135 -7.15 15.52 -0.40
CA GLY A 135 -8.24 14.82 -1.10
C GLY A 135 -8.98 13.78 -0.24
N THR A 136 -8.32 13.24 0.79
CA THR A 136 -8.92 12.25 1.71
C THR A 136 -9.56 12.91 2.94
N MET A 137 -8.99 14.02 3.42
CA MET A 137 -9.43 14.72 4.63
C MET A 137 -10.45 15.83 4.36
N VAL A 138 -10.46 16.40 3.15
CA VAL A 138 -11.54 17.27 2.68
C VAL A 138 -12.55 16.36 2.01
N ALA A 139 -13.64 16.03 2.71
CA ALA A 139 -14.75 15.32 2.11
C ALA A 139 -15.08 15.97 0.76
N PRO A 140 -15.24 15.20 -0.33
CA PRO A 140 -15.70 15.79 -1.57
C PRO A 140 -17.03 16.47 -1.24
N ASN A 141 -17.11 17.78 -1.50
CA ASN A 141 -18.37 18.50 -1.41
C ASN A 141 -19.26 17.97 -2.53
N PHE A 142 -19.93 16.86 -2.27
CA PHE A 142 -21.03 16.40 -3.09
C PHE A 142 -22.16 17.40 -2.86
N GLU A 143 -22.31 18.35 -3.77
CA GLU A 143 -23.53 19.16 -3.83
C GLU A 143 -24.68 18.23 -4.20
N PHE A 144 -25.47 17.84 -3.20
CA PHE A 144 -26.70 17.09 -3.42
C PHE A 144 -27.75 18.05 -3.95
N GLN A 145 -27.95 18.05 -5.27
CA GLN A 145 -29.08 18.72 -5.87
C GLN A 145 -30.33 17.84 -5.72
N THR A 146 -31.38 18.37 -5.13
CA THR A 146 -32.69 17.70 -5.12
C THR A 146 -33.22 17.59 -6.55
N ARG A 147 -34.06 16.58 -6.81
CA ARG A 147 -34.70 16.40 -8.12
C ARG A 147 -35.42 17.68 -8.60
N GLN A 148 -35.94 18.47 -7.67
CA GLN A 148 -36.63 19.73 -7.99
C GLN A 148 -35.64 20.81 -8.46
N GLU A 149 -34.52 20.99 -7.78
CA GLU A 149 -33.47 21.94 -8.17
C GLU A 149 -32.84 21.56 -9.52
N TYR A 150 -32.70 20.27 -9.82
CA TYR A 150 -32.25 19.79 -11.14
C TYR A 150 -33.25 20.16 -12.26
N ILE A 151 -34.54 19.98 -11.99
CA ILE A 151 -35.60 20.36 -12.93
C ILE A 151 -35.63 21.88 -13.15
N GLU A 152 -35.39 22.68 -12.10
CA GLU A 152 -35.38 24.14 -12.19
C GLU A 152 -34.15 24.71 -12.89
N SER A 153 -32.96 24.14 -12.66
CA SER A 153 -31.72 24.50 -13.37
C SER A 153 -31.82 24.17 -14.86
N THR A 154 -32.26 22.95 -15.20
CA THR A 154 -32.47 22.55 -16.61
C THR A 154 -33.51 23.43 -17.32
N LYS A 155 -34.55 23.88 -16.59
CA LYS A 155 -35.55 24.82 -17.13
C LYS A 155 -34.94 26.21 -17.36
N ARG A 156 -34.16 26.74 -16.41
CA ARG A 156 -33.49 28.05 -16.55
C ARG A 156 -32.51 28.07 -17.73
N GLU A 157 -31.73 27.02 -17.92
CA GLU A 157 -30.81 26.89 -19.06
C GLU A 157 -31.56 26.87 -20.40
N ARG A 158 -32.68 26.14 -20.47
CA ARG A 158 -33.53 26.12 -21.68
C ARG A 158 -34.21 27.45 -21.95
N SER A 159 -34.60 28.19 -20.91
CA SER A 159 -35.21 29.53 -21.05
C SER A 159 -34.20 30.61 -21.45
N GLN A 160 -32.93 30.47 -21.08
CA GLN A 160 -31.87 31.39 -21.52
C GLN A 160 -31.41 31.12 -22.96
N GLY A 161 -31.49 29.87 -23.43
CA GLY A 161 -31.18 29.49 -24.81
C GLY A 161 -32.25 29.85 -25.86
N THR A 162 -33.42 30.37 -25.47
CA THR A 162 -34.53 30.72 -26.38
C THR A 162 -34.73 32.22 -26.62
N CYS A 163 -33.87 33.08 -26.06
CA CYS A 163 -33.89 34.52 -26.29
C CYS A 163 -32.74 35.01 -27.17
N ILE A 164 -32.47 34.35 -28.31
CA ILE A 164 -31.74 34.99 -29.41
C ILE A 164 -32.45 34.66 -30.73
N ASP A 165 -32.65 35.69 -31.54
CA ASP A 165 -33.22 35.76 -32.89
C ASP A 165 -34.74 35.80 -33.10
N ARG A 166 -35.24 37.04 -33.17
CA ARG A 166 -36.10 37.51 -34.28
C ARG A 166 -35.92 39.02 -34.48
N THR A 167 -35.03 39.41 -35.38
CA THR A 167 -35.12 40.68 -36.14
C THR A 167 -34.42 40.49 -37.48
N GLY A 168 -35.23 40.46 -38.54
CA GLY A 168 -34.84 40.36 -39.94
C GLY A 168 -36.10 40.48 -40.80
#